data_AF-A0A952G6S0-F1
#
_entry.id   AF-A0A952G6S0-F1
#
_cell.length_a   1.000
_cell.length_b   1.000
_cell.length_c   1.000
_cell.angle_alpha   90.00
_cell.angle_beta   90.00
_cell.angle_gamma   90.00
#
_symmetry.space_group_name_H-M   'P 1'
#
loop_
_entity.id
_entity.type
_entity.pdbx_description
1 polymer ?
#
loop_
_entity_poly.entity_id
_entity_poly.type
_entity_poly.pdbx_seq_one_letter_code
_entity_poly.pdbx_strand_id
1 'polypeptide(L)'
;MKDGRFWYRDVGPEGAQFFVVDAKGVKSPAFDAKKVAASVSGLLKRPVDAARLQLSSLEEGSDGKSLEIGVQGGKFLCQKADWSCTTIIAPSGGAAGRRSPEALSPDGSQAAFIRDWNLWVRDVKSGGEKQLTTAGVKDYGYATDNAGWTHSDSPILVWSPDGKKIATFQQDQRKTGDMYL
;
A
#
# COMPACT_ATOMS: atom_id res chain seq x y z
N MET A 1 8.45 5.03 -18.13
CA MET A 1 9.90 5.28 -18.22
C MET A 1 10.14 6.61 -18.90
N LYS A 2 11.02 7.45 -18.33
CA LYS A 2 11.21 8.85 -18.77
C LYS A 2 11.95 9.02 -20.10
N ASP A 3 12.48 7.95 -20.67
CA ASP A 3 13.34 7.94 -21.86
C ASP A 3 12.64 7.41 -23.11
N GLY A 4 11.31 7.40 -23.13
CA GLY A 4 10.50 6.93 -24.26
C GLY A 4 10.37 5.40 -24.34
N ARG A 5 10.95 4.66 -23.40
CA ARG A 5 10.67 3.22 -23.25
C ARG A 5 9.33 3.01 -22.54
N PHE A 6 8.70 1.89 -22.85
CA PHE A 6 7.54 1.42 -22.10
C PHE A 6 7.76 -0.02 -21.65
N TRP A 7 7.02 -0.44 -20.63
CA TRP A 7 7.04 -1.80 -20.14
C TRP A 7 5.63 -2.36 -20.14
N TYR A 8 5.53 -3.68 -20.19
CA TYR A 8 4.26 -4.36 -20.06
C TYR A 8 4.42 -5.69 -19.32
N ARG A 9 3.30 -6.17 -18.77
CA ARG A 9 3.18 -7.47 -18.13
C ARG A 9 2.46 -8.41 -19.08
N ASP A 10 3.09 -9.54 -19.36
CA ASP A 10 2.50 -10.65 -20.11
C ASP A 10 2.17 -11.79 -19.15
N VAL A 11 1.07 -12.51 -19.37
CA VAL A 11 0.66 -13.63 -18.53
C VAL A 11 0.46 -14.85 -19.40
N GLY A 12 1.38 -15.79 -19.28
CA GLY A 12 1.31 -17.08 -19.95
C GLY A 12 1.13 -18.25 -18.97
N PRO A 13 1.19 -19.49 -19.50
CA PRO A 13 1.17 -20.71 -18.69
C PRO A 13 2.27 -20.76 -17.62
N GLU A 14 3.42 -20.16 -17.92
CA GLU A 14 4.59 -20.06 -17.03
C GLU A 14 4.47 -18.92 -15.99
N GLY A 15 3.35 -18.20 -15.96
CA GLY A 15 3.11 -17.07 -15.07
C GLY A 15 3.41 -15.69 -15.67
N ALA A 16 3.48 -14.69 -14.80
CA ALA A 16 3.74 -13.30 -15.17
C ALA A 16 5.18 -13.09 -15.63
N GLN A 17 5.33 -12.47 -16.80
CA GLN A 17 6.60 -11.99 -17.34
C GLN A 17 6.53 -10.48 -17.57
N PHE A 18 7.66 -9.81 -17.43
CA PHE A 18 7.75 -8.35 -17.55
C PHE A 18 8.76 -8.02 -18.64
N PHE A 19 8.34 -7.19 -19.58
CA PHE A 19 9.15 -6.78 -20.71
C PHE A 19 9.29 -5.26 -20.76
N VAL A 20 10.44 -4.79 -21.21
CA VAL A 20 10.67 -3.41 -21.64
C VAL A 20 10.80 -3.40 -23.15
N VAL A 21 10.21 -2.39 -23.78
CA VAL A 21 10.29 -2.14 -25.21
C VAL A 21 10.93 -0.77 -25.41
N ASP A 22 11.95 -0.71 -26.26
CA ASP A 22 12.60 0.55 -26.61
C ASP A 22 11.85 1.34 -27.69
N ALA A 23 12.30 2.56 -27.97
CA ALA A 23 11.70 3.42 -28.99
C ALA A 23 11.80 2.85 -30.43
N LYS A 24 12.64 1.83 -30.64
CA LYS A 24 12.79 1.11 -31.92
C LYS A 24 11.92 -0.15 -31.97
N GLY A 25 11.16 -0.45 -30.92
CA GLY A 25 10.33 -1.65 -30.82
C GLY A 25 11.09 -2.91 -30.40
N VAL A 26 12.34 -2.79 -29.94
CA VAL A 26 13.11 -3.94 -29.45
C VAL A 26 12.61 -4.31 -28.06
N LYS A 27 12.14 -5.56 -27.94
CA LYS A 27 11.64 -6.14 -26.69
C LYS A 27 12.76 -6.88 -25.94
N SER A 28 12.86 -6.65 -24.64
CA SER A 28 13.74 -7.40 -23.74
C SER A 28 13.09 -7.66 -22.38
N PRO A 29 13.54 -8.69 -21.62
CA PRO A 29 13.08 -8.87 -20.24
C PRO A 29 13.40 -7.65 -19.39
N ALA A 30 12.43 -7.21 -18.58
CA ALA A 30 12.61 -6.06 -17.70
C ALA A 30 13.57 -6.39 -16.54
N PHE A 31 13.41 -7.58 -15.95
CA PHE A 31 14.20 -8.09 -14.82
C PHE A 31 14.00 -9.60 -14.63
N ASP A 32 14.79 -10.23 -13.75
CA ASP A 32 14.56 -11.60 -13.30
C ASP A 32 13.46 -11.63 -12.24
N ALA A 33 12.24 -12.02 -12.64
CA ALA A 33 11.08 -12.02 -11.74
C ALA A 33 11.24 -12.94 -10.52
N LYS A 34 11.98 -14.05 -10.65
CA LYS A 34 12.21 -14.99 -9.53
C LYS A 34 13.11 -14.35 -8.48
N LYS A 35 14.21 -13.71 -8.92
CA LYS A 35 15.13 -13.03 -8.00
C LYS A 35 14.51 -11.80 -7.35
N VAL A 36 13.82 -10.97 -8.13
CA VAL A 36 13.10 -9.80 -7.59
C VAL A 36 12.05 -10.23 -6.57
N ALA A 37 11.20 -11.22 -6.89
CA ALA A 37 10.18 -11.69 -5.96
C ALA A 37 10.80 -12.27 -4.67
N ALA A 38 11.90 -13.02 -4.77
CA ALA A 38 12.61 -13.54 -3.60
C ALA A 38 13.19 -12.42 -2.74
N SER A 39 13.83 -11.41 -3.34
CA SER A 39 14.39 -10.28 -2.60
C SER A 39 13.30 -9.45 -1.91
N VAL A 40 12.21 -9.13 -2.62
CA VAL A 40 11.06 -8.41 -2.06
C VAL A 40 10.37 -9.24 -0.96
N SER A 41 10.27 -10.56 -1.09
CA SER A 41 9.72 -11.44 -0.05
C SER A 41 10.49 -11.31 1.27
N GLY A 42 11.82 -11.24 1.21
CA GLY A 42 12.68 -11.04 2.37
C GLY A 42 12.45 -9.71 3.06
N LEU A 43 12.29 -8.63 2.29
CA LEU A 43 12.01 -7.28 2.81
C LEU A 43 10.61 -7.18 3.44
N LEU A 44 9.63 -7.84 2.84
CA LEU A 44 8.25 -7.84 3.31
C LEU A 44 7.99 -8.86 4.43
N LYS A 45 8.93 -9.77 4.69
CA LYS A 45 8.77 -10.93 5.59
C LYS A 45 7.51 -11.76 5.28
N ARG A 46 7.14 -11.85 4.00
CA ARG A 46 6.00 -12.63 3.50
C ARG A 46 6.29 -13.13 2.08
N PRO A 47 5.68 -14.25 1.65
CA PRO A 47 5.93 -14.78 0.31
C PRO A 47 5.34 -13.87 -0.77
N VAL A 48 6.15 -13.58 -1.79
CA VAL A 48 5.75 -12.99 -3.06
C VAL A 48 6.00 -14.02 -4.16
N ASP A 49 4.94 -14.47 -4.80
CA ASP A 49 5.02 -15.42 -5.91
C ASP A 49 5.39 -14.68 -7.21
N ALA A 50 6.53 -15.03 -7.80
CA ALA A 50 7.00 -14.47 -9.06
C ALA A 50 6.00 -14.68 -10.21
N ALA A 51 5.34 -15.85 -10.28
CA ALA A 51 4.38 -16.16 -11.34
C ALA A 51 3.09 -15.32 -11.21
N ARG A 52 2.81 -14.79 -10.02
CA ARG A 52 1.64 -13.94 -9.73
C ARG A 52 2.02 -12.50 -9.42
N LEU A 53 3.26 -12.11 -9.68
CA LEU A 53 3.76 -10.78 -9.36
C LEU A 53 2.90 -9.72 -10.07
N GLN A 54 2.44 -8.75 -9.29
CA GLN A 54 1.72 -7.57 -9.76
C GLN A 54 2.57 -6.35 -9.42
N LEU A 55 2.87 -5.56 -10.44
CA LEU A 55 3.57 -4.29 -10.29
C LEU A 55 2.57 -3.14 -10.39
N SER A 56 2.65 -2.19 -9.45
CA SER A 56 1.94 -0.91 -9.56
C SER A 56 2.75 0.15 -10.30
N SER A 57 4.07 -0.01 -10.37
CA SER A 57 4.98 0.86 -11.12
C SER A 57 6.27 0.11 -11.48
N LEU A 58 6.91 0.54 -12.56
CA LEU A 58 8.28 0.17 -12.93
C LEU A 58 8.92 1.36 -13.63
N GLU A 59 9.97 1.89 -13.03
CA GLU A 59 10.73 3.03 -13.54
C GLU A 59 12.23 2.75 -13.47
N GLU A 60 12.99 3.38 -14.37
CA GLU A 60 14.45 3.33 -14.35
C GLU A 60 14.98 4.20 -13.21
N GLY A 61 15.92 3.68 -12.43
CA GLY A 61 16.63 4.48 -11.42
C GLY A 61 17.48 5.56 -12.09
N SER A 62 17.72 6.66 -11.38
CA SER A 62 18.53 7.78 -11.89
C SER A 62 19.99 7.39 -12.17
N ASP A 63 20.46 6.28 -11.60
CA ASP A 63 21.80 5.73 -11.80
C ASP A 63 21.92 4.87 -13.08
N GLY A 64 20.81 4.55 -13.75
CA GLY A 64 20.76 3.62 -14.89
C GLY A 64 21.14 2.17 -14.57
N LYS A 65 21.41 1.87 -13.30
CA LYS A 65 21.87 0.58 -12.77
C LYS A 65 20.81 -0.10 -11.91
N SER A 66 19.72 0.59 -11.62
CA SER A 66 18.62 0.11 -10.79
C SER A 66 17.26 0.31 -11.44
N LEU A 67 16.26 -0.42 -10.94
CA LEU A 67 14.84 -0.22 -11.25
C LEU A 67 14.09 0.10 -9.97
N GLU A 68 13.25 1.13 -10.00
CA GLU A 68 12.24 1.37 -8.97
C GLU A 68 10.96 0.61 -9.33
N ILE A 69 10.55 -0.34 -8.48
CA ILE A 69 9.34 -1.12 -8.67
C ILE A 69 8.34 -0.89 -7.54
N GLY A 70 7.06 -0.87 -7.90
CA GLY A 70 5.95 -0.83 -6.95
C GLY A 70 5.37 -2.22 -6.76
N VAL A 71 5.37 -2.75 -5.54
CA VAL A 71 4.83 -4.08 -5.21
C VAL A 71 3.94 -3.99 -3.98
N GLN A 72 2.67 -4.40 -4.11
CA GLN A 72 1.71 -4.50 -3.00
C GLN A 72 1.63 -3.24 -2.12
N GLY A 73 1.69 -2.04 -2.74
CA GLY A 73 1.62 -0.75 -2.05
C GLY A 73 2.96 -0.21 -1.52
N GLY A 74 4.04 -0.99 -1.56
CA GLY A 74 5.40 -0.53 -1.29
C GLY A 74 6.17 -0.16 -2.55
N LYS A 75 7.28 0.58 -2.38
CA LYS A 75 8.26 0.87 -3.43
C LYS A 75 9.63 0.33 -3.06
N PHE A 76 10.28 -0.29 -4.03
CA PHE A 76 11.57 -0.96 -3.88
C PHE A 76 12.54 -0.53 -4.96
N LEU A 77 13.82 -0.37 -4.60
CA LEU A 77 14.91 -0.11 -5.53
C LEU A 77 15.66 -1.42 -5.77
N CYS A 78 15.62 -1.97 -6.98
CA CYS A 78 16.25 -3.24 -7.33
C CYS A 78 17.47 -3.02 -8.23
N GLN A 79 18.62 -3.54 -7.82
CA GLN A 79 19.88 -3.45 -8.56
C GLN A 79 19.88 -4.41 -9.75
N LYS A 80 20.23 -3.94 -10.96
CA LYS A 80 20.23 -4.79 -12.16
C LYS A 80 21.33 -5.85 -12.17
N ALA A 81 22.36 -5.69 -11.35
CA ALA A 81 23.51 -6.59 -11.30
C ALA A 81 23.13 -7.98 -10.75
N ASP A 82 22.32 -8.02 -9.70
CA ASP A 82 21.96 -9.24 -8.98
C ASP A 82 20.47 -9.35 -8.66
N TRP A 83 19.68 -8.32 -8.98
CA TRP A 83 18.27 -8.15 -8.64
C TRP A 83 18.00 -8.13 -7.13
N SER A 84 19.00 -7.74 -6.34
CA SER A 84 18.80 -7.39 -4.93
C SER A 84 18.00 -6.10 -4.83
N CYS A 85 17.02 -6.07 -3.94
CA CYS A 85 16.16 -4.92 -3.72
C CYS A 85 16.36 -4.32 -2.32
N THR A 86 16.12 -3.02 -2.20
CA THR A 86 16.00 -2.30 -0.92
C THR A 86 14.67 -1.58 -0.85
N THR A 87 14.19 -1.33 0.37
CA THR A 87 12.93 -0.61 0.58
C THR A 87 13.14 0.89 0.42
N ILE A 88 12.39 1.53 -0.49
CA ILE A 88 12.27 2.98 -0.58
C ILE A 88 11.08 3.44 0.26
N ILE A 89 9.91 2.81 0.04
CA ILE A 89 8.68 3.05 0.77
C ILE A 89 8.14 1.69 1.20
N ALA A 90 8.07 1.44 2.51
CA ALA A 90 7.41 0.24 3.01
C ALA A 90 5.92 0.29 2.65
N PRO A 91 5.28 -0.85 2.27
CA PRO A 91 3.85 -0.87 2.14
C PRO A 91 3.23 -0.42 3.46
N SER A 92 2.39 0.61 3.43
CA SER A 92 1.47 0.87 4.52
C SER A 92 0.62 -0.39 4.70
N GLY A 93 0.52 -0.94 5.91
CA GLY A 93 -0.18 -2.20 6.23
C GLY A 93 -1.68 -2.26 5.89
N GLY A 94 -2.21 -1.37 5.04
CA GLY A 94 -3.51 -1.50 4.41
C GLY A 94 -3.43 -2.45 3.22
N ALA A 95 -3.77 -3.72 3.46
CA ALA A 95 -4.01 -4.67 2.39
C ALA A 95 -5.04 -4.11 1.40
N ALA A 96 -4.62 -3.90 0.15
CA ALA A 96 -5.55 -3.73 -0.95
C ALA A 96 -6.38 -5.02 -1.07
N GLY A 97 -7.65 -4.98 -0.63
CA GLY A 97 -8.62 -6.05 -0.84
C GLY A 97 -9.47 -6.44 0.36
N ARG A 98 -9.03 -6.15 1.59
CA ARG A 98 -9.88 -6.20 2.80
C ARG A 98 -9.41 -5.10 3.72
N ARG A 99 -10.17 -4.00 3.77
CA ARG A 99 -9.88 -2.97 4.76
C ARG A 99 -10.19 -3.58 6.13
N SER A 100 -9.13 -3.79 6.91
CA SER A 100 -9.25 -4.28 8.28
C SER A 100 -10.02 -3.23 9.10
N PRO A 101 -10.82 -3.64 10.12
CA PRO A 101 -11.41 -2.68 11.05
C PRO A 101 -10.35 -1.92 11.88
N GLU A 102 -9.09 -2.36 11.80
CA GLU A 102 -7.95 -1.72 12.45
C GLU A 102 -6.83 -1.38 11.45
N ALA A 103 -6.16 -0.24 11.64
CA ALA A 103 -4.97 0.19 10.92
C ALA A 103 -3.74 0.14 11.83
N LEU A 104 -2.81 -0.78 11.56
CA LEU A 104 -1.58 -0.96 12.32
C LEU A 104 -0.58 0.19 12.09
N SER A 105 0.15 0.57 13.13
CA SER A 105 1.34 1.43 13.04
C SER A 105 2.44 0.76 12.19
N PRO A 106 3.43 1.52 11.67
CA PRO A 106 4.46 0.95 10.80
C PRO A 106 5.26 -0.20 11.42
N ASP A 107 5.44 -0.17 12.74
CA ASP A 107 6.12 -1.21 13.52
C ASP A 107 5.16 -2.31 14.04
N GLY A 108 3.85 -2.16 13.82
CA GLY A 108 2.82 -3.09 14.27
C GLY A 108 2.55 -3.10 15.77
N SER A 109 3.12 -2.18 16.55
CA SER A 109 2.94 -2.13 18.00
C SER A 109 1.59 -1.53 18.42
N GLN A 110 0.99 -0.70 17.57
CA GLN A 110 -0.28 -0.04 17.82
C GLN A 110 -1.29 -0.33 16.70
N ALA A 111 -2.56 -0.37 17.06
CA ALA A 111 -3.69 -0.52 16.14
C ALA A 111 -4.66 0.66 16.32
N ALA A 112 -4.88 1.45 15.28
CA ALA A 112 -5.90 2.49 15.27
C ALA A 112 -7.23 1.94 14.74
N PHE A 113 -8.36 2.35 15.32
CA PHE A 113 -9.69 1.86 14.95
C PHE A 113 -10.78 2.87 15.30
N ILE A 114 -11.97 2.66 14.74
CA ILE A 114 -13.14 3.50 15.02
C ILE A 114 -14.04 2.78 16.02
N ARG A 115 -14.48 3.49 17.05
CA ARG A 115 -15.55 3.05 17.95
C ARG A 115 -16.37 4.24 18.38
N ASP A 116 -17.68 4.10 18.30
CA ASP A 116 -18.65 5.16 18.58
C ASP A 116 -18.28 6.47 17.86
N TRP A 117 -17.98 6.36 16.56
CA TRP A 117 -17.62 7.48 15.66
C TRP A 117 -16.36 8.25 16.04
N ASN A 118 -15.61 7.74 17.02
CA ASN A 118 -14.37 8.32 17.49
C ASN A 118 -13.18 7.43 17.11
N LEU A 119 -12.03 8.06 16.92
CA LEU A 119 -10.75 7.39 16.73
C LEU A 119 -10.15 6.93 18.06
N TRP A 120 -9.73 5.67 18.09
CA TRP A 120 -9.06 5.01 19.20
C TRP A 120 -7.73 4.41 18.74
N VAL A 121 -6.83 4.18 19.69
CA VAL A 121 -5.60 3.41 19.51
C VAL A 121 -5.50 2.35 20.58
N ARG A 122 -5.14 1.13 20.19
CA ARG A 122 -4.86 0.00 21.08
C ARG A 122 -3.40 -0.40 20.98
N ASP A 123 -2.77 -0.63 22.11
CA ASP A 123 -1.47 -1.31 22.16
C ASP A 123 -1.68 -2.80 21.85
N VAL A 124 -0.98 -3.32 20.85
CA VAL A 124 -1.21 -4.67 20.32
C VAL A 124 -0.79 -5.74 21.33
N LYS A 125 0.24 -5.47 22.13
CA LYS A 125 0.81 -6.45 23.06
C LYS A 125 -0.01 -6.57 24.34
N SER A 126 -0.38 -5.44 24.95
CA SER A 126 -1.09 -5.39 26.22
C SER A 126 -2.61 -5.36 26.05
N GLY A 127 -3.11 -4.97 24.87
CA GLY A 127 -4.53 -4.73 24.65
C GLY A 127 -5.04 -3.42 25.26
N GLY A 128 -4.17 -2.60 25.87
CA GLY A 128 -4.56 -1.32 26.46
C GLY A 128 -5.05 -0.34 25.40
N GLU A 129 -6.19 0.31 25.65
CA GLU A 129 -6.85 1.20 24.68
C GLU A 129 -6.83 2.65 25.14
N LYS A 130 -6.70 3.56 24.18
CA LYS A 130 -6.73 5.01 24.38
C LYS A 130 -7.63 5.66 23.34
N GLN A 131 -8.63 6.40 23.82
CA GLN A 131 -9.44 7.26 22.96
C GLN A 131 -8.67 8.50 22.55
N LEU A 132 -8.63 8.83 21.25
CA LEU A 132 -7.94 10.01 20.74
C LEU A 132 -8.88 11.19 20.48
N THR A 133 -10.16 10.91 20.25
CA THR A 133 -11.19 11.90 19.92
C THR A 133 -12.47 11.57 20.68
N THR A 134 -13.26 12.58 21.04
CA THR A 134 -14.44 12.39 21.92
C THR A 134 -15.73 13.01 21.39
N ALA A 135 -15.65 13.81 20.32
CA ALA A 135 -16.80 14.55 19.77
C ALA A 135 -17.54 13.80 18.65
N GLY A 136 -17.06 12.61 18.27
CA GLY A 136 -17.64 11.83 17.19
C GLY A 136 -19.06 11.37 17.51
N VAL A 137 -19.96 11.56 16.54
CA VAL A 137 -21.32 10.98 16.53
C VAL A 137 -21.67 10.54 15.12
N LYS A 138 -22.82 9.87 14.95
CA LYS A 138 -23.34 9.50 13.63
C LYS A 138 -23.35 10.73 12.71
N ASP A 139 -22.84 10.56 11.50
CA ASP A 139 -22.70 11.61 10.48
C ASP A 139 -21.79 12.79 10.89
N TYR A 140 -21.01 12.64 11.97
CA TYR A 140 -20.01 13.61 12.44
C TYR A 140 -18.77 12.91 13.01
N GLY A 141 -18.25 11.91 12.28
CA GLY A 141 -17.24 10.98 12.75
C GLY A 141 -15.80 11.35 12.41
N TYR A 142 -14.85 10.74 13.11
CA TYR A 142 -13.42 10.82 12.83
C TYR A 142 -12.95 9.56 12.08
N ALA A 143 -12.11 9.75 11.06
CA ALA A 143 -11.54 8.68 10.24
C ALA A 143 -12.59 7.79 9.53
N THR A 144 -13.86 8.18 9.46
CA THR A 144 -14.92 7.34 8.88
C THR A 144 -14.84 7.28 7.36
N ASP A 145 -15.10 6.10 6.80
CA ASP A 145 -15.34 5.92 5.36
C ASP A 145 -16.83 6.02 5.06
N ASN A 146 -17.33 7.24 4.87
CA ASN A 146 -18.75 7.49 4.57
C ASN A 146 -18.93 8.17 3.21
N ALA A 147 -18.46 7.51 2.15
CA ALA A 147 -18.56 7.98 0.76
C ALA A 147 -19.91 7.64 0.11
N GLY A 148 -21.03 7.90 0.79
CA GLY A 148 -22.40 7.81 0.28
C GLY A 148 -22.93 6.38 0.04
N TRP A 149 -22.30 5.63 -0.88
CA TRP A 149 -22.74 4.32 -1.36
C TRP A 149 -21.90 3.16 -0.80
N THR A 150 -20.85 3.45 -0.04
CA THR A 150 -19.96 2.45 0.54
C THR A 150 -19.56 2.89 1.93
N HIS A 151 -19.72 1.98 2.88
CA HIS A 151 -19.26 2.14 4.25
C HIS A 151 -18.37 0.96 4.63
N SER A 152 -17.38 1.21 5.47
CA SER A 152 -16.63 0.16 6.14
C SER A 152 -16.24 0.59 7.55
N ASP A 153 -15.95 -0.38 8.40
CA ASP A 153 -15.45 -0.14 9.76
C ASP A 153 -13.96 0.26 9.78
N SER A 154 -13.40 0.61 8.63
CA SER A 154 -11.96 0.80 8.48
C SER A 154 -11.59 2.26 8.62
N PRO A 155 -10.65 2.60 9.52
CA PRO A 155 -10.25 3.98 9.71
C PRO A 155 -9.47 4.51 8.50
N ILE A 156 -9.92 5.65 7.99
CA ILE A 156 -9.21 6.45 6.98
C ILE A 156 -8.19 7.33 7.67
N LEU A 157 -6.94 6.88 7.68
CA LEU A 157 -5.84 7.58 8.33
C LEU A 157 -4.48 7.20 7.73
N VAL A 158 -3.47 7.98 8.08
CA VAL A 158 -2.06 7.66 7.80
C VAL A 158 -1.26 7.82 9.09
N TRP A 159 -0.47 6.80 9.42
CA TRP A 159 0.52 6.87 10.49
C TRP A 159 1.76 7.62 10.03
N SER A 160 2.38 8.40 10.92
CA SER A 160 3.72 8.91 10.69
C SER A 160 4.72 7.75 10.57
N PRO A 161 5.84 7.91 9.85
CA PRO A 161 6.83 6.83 9.68
C PRO A 161 7.38 6.27 11.00
N ASP A 162 7.45 7.10 12.04
CA ASP A 162 7.89 6.72 13.39
C ASP A 162 6.77 6.15 14.27
N GLY A 163 5.54 6.03 13.75
CA GLY A 163 4.37 5.51 14.45
C GLY A 163 3.80 6.41 15.55
N LYS A 164 4.32 7.64 15.74
CA LYS A 164 3.94 8.50 16.89
C LYS A 164 2.76 9.43 16.62
N LYS A 165 2.36 9.60 15.36
CA LYS A 165 1.29 10.52 14.96
C LYS A 165 0.36 9.86 13.95
N ILE A 166 -0.87 10.33 13.95
CA ILE A 166 -1.89 9.97 12.97
C ILE A 166 -2.36 11.24 12.30
N ALA A 167 -2.42 11.22 10.96
CA ALA A 167 -3.15 12.19 10.17
C ALA A 167 -4.48 11.58 9.71
N THR A 168 -5.59 12.28 9.95
CA THR A 168 -6.95 11.88 9.57
C THR A 168 -7.83 13.13 9.43
N PHE A 169 -9.12 12.95 9.13
CA PHE A 169 -10.12 14.01 9.07
C PHE A 169 -11.29 13.72 10.01
N GLN A 170 -12.03 14.79 10.30
CA GLN A 170 -13.40 14.72 10.81
C GLN A 170 -14.34 15.05 9.65
N GLN A 171 -15.39 14.25 9.47
CA GLN A 171 -16.36 14.44 8.41
C GLN A 171 -17.69 14.90 9.02
N ASP A 172 -18.28 15.97 8.50
CA ASP A 172 -19.63 16.44 8.87
C ASP A 172 -20.60 16.24 7.72
N GLN A 173 -21.54 15.33 7.92
CA GLN A 173 -22.59 14.98 6.97
C GLN A 173 -23.99 15.20 7.56
N ARG A 174 -24.10 15.84 8.72
CA ARG A 174 -25.40 16.10 9.38
C ARG A 174 -26.34 16.98 8.55
N LYS A 175 -25.82 17.65 7.52
CA LYS A 175 -26.58 18.48 6.56
C LYS A 175 -26.61 17.90 5.14
N THR A 176 -26.15 16.66 4.98
CA THR A 176 -26.20 15.94 3.72
C THR A 176 -27.51 15.17 3.64
N GLY A 177 -28.23 15.27 2.53
CA GLY A 177 -29.44 14.50 2.30
C GLY A 177 -29.13 13.09 1.79
N ASP A 178 -30.04 12.16 2.05
CA ASP A 178 -29.99 10.82 1.48
C ASP A 178 -30.29 10.90 -0.04
N MET A 179 -29.57 10.10 -0.83
CA MET A 179 -29.91 9.85 -2.22
C MET A 179 -30.67 8.53 -2.33
N TYR A 180 -31.79 8.56 -3.05
CA TYR A 180 -32.60 7.39 -3.36
C TYR A 180 -32.52 7.13 -4.88
N LEU A 181 -32.46 5.85 -5.27
CA LEU A 181 -32.51 5.42 -6.68
C LEU A 181 -33.94 4.99 -7.04
#